data_AF-A0A3M1QML7-F1
#
_entry.id   AF-A0A3M1QML7-F1
#
_cell.length_a   1.000
_cell.length_b   1.000
_cell.length_c   1.000
_cell.angle_alpha   90.00
_cell.angle_beta   90.00
_cell.angle_gamma   90.00
#
_symmetry.space_group_name_H-M   'P 1'
#
loop_
_entity.id
_entity.type
_entity.pdbx_description
1 polymer ?
#
loop_
_entity_poly.entity_id
_entity_poly.type
_entity_poly.pdbx_seq_one_letter_code
_entity_poly.pdbx_strand_id
1 'polypeptide(L)' 'MAPEKSGYYYPNKFARIFILAMEEIMGANGLKAILNLAGLKEY' A
#
# COMPACT_ATOMS: atom_id res chain seq x y z
N MET A 1 5.18 -9.60 18.30
CA MET A 1 3.87 -10.27 18.09
C MET A 1 3.47 -9.98 16.65
N ALA A 2 3.05 -10.98 15.87
CA ALA A 2 2.56 -10.71 14.51
C ALA A 2 1.23 -9.92 14.61
N PRO A 3 0.98 -8.94 13.72
CA PRO A 3 -0.27 -8.21 13.74
C PRO A 3 -1.46 -9.14 13.52
N GLU A 4 -2.59 -8.83 14.14
CA GLU A 4 -3.83 -9.55 13.92
C GLU A 4 -4.27 -9.44 12.46
N LYS A 5 -4.77 -10.52 11.88
CA LYS A 5 -5.23 -10.52 10.49
C LYS A 5 -6.49 -9.65 10.36
N SER A 6 -6.58 -8.83 9.32
CA SER A 6 -7.73 -7.93 9.10
C SER A 6 -9.05 -8.62 8.76
N GLY A 7 -9.09 -9.95 8.59
CA GLY A 7 -10.29 -10.70 8.23
C GLY A 7 -10.70 -10.63 6.75
N TYR A 8 -10.09 -9.77 5.94
CA TYR A 8 -10.42 -9.60 4.52
C TYR A 8 -9.46 -10.35 3.59
N TYR A 9 -9.97 -11.14 2.64
CA TYR A 9 -9.13 -11.80 1.63
C TYR A 9 -9.02 -11.00 0.32
N TYR A 10 -10.13 -10.85 -0.42
CA TYR A 10 -10.13 -10.18 -1.73
C TYR A 10 -9.73 -8.70 -1.66
N PRO A 11 -10.21 -7.88 -0.72
CA PRO A 11 -9.78 -6.49 -0.58
C PRO A 11 -8.26 -6.37 -0.35
N ASN A 12 -7.69 -7.20 0.52
CA ASN A 12 -6.26 -7.21 0.80
C ASN A 12 -5.45 -7.60 -0.45
N LYS A 13 -5.92 -8.61 -1.19
CA LYS A 13 -5.28 -9.05 -2.43
C LYS A 13 -5.29 -7.95 -3.48
N PHE A 14 -6.43 -7.26 -3.64
CA PHE A 14 -6.56 -6.12 -4.53
C PHE A 14 -5.62 -4.99 -4.15
N ALA A 15 -5.66 -4.53 -2.89
CA ALA A 15 -4.83 -3.42 -2.41
C ALA A 15 -3.34 -3.73 -2.60
N ARG A 16 -2.91 -4.96 -2.31
CA ARG A 16 -1.53 -5.40 -2.54
C ARG A 16 -1.13 -5.31 -4.01
N ILE A 17 -1.95 -5.82 -4.93
CA ILE A 17 -1.65 -5.77 -6.38
C ILE A 17 -1.59 -4.31 -6.84
N PHE A 18 -2.54 -3.49 -6.42
CA PHE A 18 -2.60 -2.08 -6.79
C PHE A 18 -1.35 -1.31 -6.33
N ILE A 19 -0.96 -1.46 -5.05
CA ILE A 19 0.22 -0.78 -4.51
C ILE A 19 1.50 -1.26 -5.19
N LEU A 20 1.64 -2.57 -5.45
CA LEU A 20 2.81 -3.12 -6.17
C LEU A 20 2.91 -2.56 -7.58
N ALA A 21 1.81 -2.48 -8.32
CA ALA A 21 1.78 -1.91 -9.67
C ALA A 21 2.14 -0.41 -9.64
N MET A 22 1.65 0.34 -8.64
CA MET A 22 2.04 1.73 -8.46
C MET A 22 3.54 1.89 -8.19
N GLU A 23 4.11 1.05 -7.33
CA GLU A 23 5.55 1.07 -7.06
C GLU A 23 6.39 0.74 -8.31
N GLU A 24 5.95 -0.26 -9.09
CA GLU A 24 6.64 -0.65 -10.33
C GLU A 24 6.69 0.49 -11.36
N ILE A 25 5.59 1.23 -11.52
CA ILE A 25 5.49 2.31 -12.53
C ILE A 25 6.11 3.62 -12.03
N MET A 26 5.93 3.97 -10.76
CA MET A 26 6.31 5.28 -10.21
C MET A 26 7.64 5.27 -9.46
N GLY A 27 8.13 4.07 -9.10
CA GLY A 27 9.23 3.88 -8.16
C GLY A 27 8.86 4.17 -6.70
N ALA A 28 9.70 3.72 -5.77
CA ALA A 28 9.48 3.86 -4.33
C ALA A 28 9.28 5.32 -3.88
N ASN A 29 10.01 6.27 -4.47
CA ASN A 29 9.88 7.69 -4.14
C ASN A 29 8.54 8.29 -4.62
N GLY A 30 8.06 7.88 -5.79
CA GLY A 30 6.77 8.33 -6.33
C GLY A 30 5.61 7.80 -5.51
N LEU A 31 5.64 6.51 -5.15
CA LEU A 31 4.63 5.91 -4.26
C LEU A 31 4.63 6.61 -2.90
N LYS A 32 5.81 6.84 -2.29
CA LYS A 32 5.94 7.57 -1.03
C LYS A 32 5.37 8.98 -1.12
N ALA A 33 5.56 9.69 -2.23
CA ALA A 33 5.00 11.03 -2.43
C ALA A 33 3.46 11.00 -2.45
N ILE A 34 2.85 10.03 -3.13
CA ILE A 34 1.38 9.88 -3.13
C ILE A 34 0.85 9.55 -1.74
N LEU A 35 1.48 8.61 -1.03
CA LEU A 35 1.09 8.27 0.34
C LEU A 35 1.18 9.50 1.25
N ASN A 36 2.23 10.31 1.10
CA ASN A 36 2.36 11.58 1.83
C ASN A 36 1.24 12.57 1.50
N LEU A 37 0.85 12.70 0.22
CA LEU A 37 -0.24 13.57 -0.22
C LEU A 37 -1.61 13.11 0.32
N ALA A 38 -1.79 11.79 0.46
CA ALA A 38 -2.98 11.18 1.03
C ALA A 38 -3.02 11.23 2.58
N GLY A 39 -1.99 11.77 3.24
CA GLY A 39 -1.88 11.79 4.70
C GLY A 39 -1.49 10.45 5.34
N LEU A 40 -1.00 9.48 4.56
CA LEU A 40 -0.64 8.12 4.99
C LEU A 40 0.86 7.97 5.30
N LYS A 41 1.44 8.94 6.01
CA LYS A 41 2.90 9.02 6.26
C LYS A 41 3.49 7.90 7.12
N GLU A 42 2.67 7.22 7.93
CA GLU A 42 3.11 6.33 9.02
C GLU A 42 2.87 4.84 8.76
N TYR A 43 2.49 4.44 7.55
CA TYR A 43 2.22 3.05 7.17
C TYR A 43 3.31 2.43 6.31
#